data_AF-A0A1I5GEC0-F1
#
_entry.id   AF-A0A1I5GEC0-F1
#
_cell.length_a   1.000
_cell.length_b   1.000
_cell.length_c   1.000
_cell.angle_alpha   90.00
_cell.angle_beta   90.00
_cell.angle_gamma   90.00
#
_symmetry.space_group_name_H-M   'P 1'
#
loop_
_entity.id
_entity.type
_entity.pdbx_description
1 polymer ?
#
loop_
_entity_poly.entity_id
_entity_poly.type
_entity_poly.pdbx_seq_one_letter_code
_entity_poly.pdbx_strand_id
1 'polypeptide(L)'
;MEDILLKQMWAAYDKKLEKSLALNHRLVTEIQTQKARTALRPLKAIKIVAVILGIIWSLFLSILVVLAITYMTPYSLFFILSAMAVIVITVTAIVVYIRQVALIQQIDNDSNILDTQKKLVRLQLSTISIVRILMLSAPFYTTFYFNKGMFENGTIGLWVFQLTITLLFSALSIWFYQHARIENADKRWFKIIFGSSEWTALTKAQHFLQEIEAYEKE
;
A
#
# COMPACT_ATOMS: atom_id res chain seq x y z
N MET A 1 -56.56 23.82 30.38
CA MET A 1 -56.75 22.86 29.26
C MET A 1 -55.74 23.11 28.16
N GLU A 2 -55.48 24.39 27.80
CA GLU A 2 -54.42 24.78 26.85
C GLU A 2 -52.99 24.39 27.27
N ASP A 3 -52.62 24.53 28.55
CA ASP A 3 -51.25 24.17 29.01
C ASP A 3 -50.91 22.69 28.84
N ILE A 4 -51.92 21.81 28.97
CA ILE A 4 -51.75 20.36 28.80
C ILE A 4 -51.55 20.04 27.32
N LEU A 5 -52.27 20.75 26.44
CA LEU A 5 -52.20 20.61 24.99
C LEU A 5 -50.84 21.12 24.47
N LEU A 6 -50.35 22.24 25.00
CA LEU A 6 -49.03 22.80 24.67
C LEU A 6 -47.89 21.86 25.07
N LYS A 7 -47.96 21.28 26.29
CA LYS A 7 -47.00 20.26 26.75
C LYS A 7 -47.02 18.99 25.90
N GLN A 8 -48.20 18.53 25.48
CA GLN A 8 -48.33 17.37 24.59
C GLN A 8 -47.76 17.64 23.20
N MET A 9 -47.98 18.83 22.64
CA MET A 9 -47.36 19.22 21.37
C MET A 9 -45.83 19.28 21.48
N TRP A 10 -45.31 19.91 22.54
CA TRP A 10 -43.86 19.96 22.80
C TRP A 10 -43.25 18.57 22.88
N ALA A 11 -43.83 17.66 23.68
CA ALA A 11 -43.35 16.28 23.78
C ALA A 11 -43.42 15.52 22.44
N ALA A 12 -44.43 15.78 21.61
CA ALA A 12 -44.54 15.18 20.28
C ALA A 12 -43.49 15.73 19.30
N TYR A 13 -43.18 17.02 19.37
CA TYR A 13 -42.10 17.65 18.60
C TYR A 13 -40.74 17.13 19.04
N ASP A 14 -40.49 17.01 20.34
CA ASP A 14 -39.24 16.50 20.90
C ASP A 14 -38.98 15.06 20.43
N LYS A 15 -40.00 14.19 20.52
CA LYS A 15 -39.93 12.81 20.01
C LYS A 15 -39.67 12.74 18.51
N LYS A 16 -40.23 13.68 17.74
CA LYS A 16 -39.99 13.77 16.29
C LYS A 16 -38.56 14.24 15.98
N LEU A 17 -38.05 15.18 16.78
CA LEU A 17 -36.68 15.68 16.70
C LEU A 17 -35.68 14.57 17.01
N GLU A 18 -35.84 13.87 18.14
CA GLU A 18 -35.00 12.73 18.52
C GLU A 18 -35.01 11.64 17.45
N LYS A 19 -36.19 11.28 16.92
CA LYS A 19 -36.31 10.30 15.84
C LYS A 19 -35.60 10.77 14.57
N SER A 20 -35.71 12.04 14.21
CA SER A 20 -35.01 12.61 13.06
C SER A 20 -33.50 12.61 13.26
N LEU A 21 -33.02 12.94 14.46
CA LEU A 21 -31.60 12.97 14.81
C LEU A 21 -31.01 11.56 14.76
N ALA A 22 -31.67 10.59 15.39
CA ALA A 22 -31.26 9.18 15.33
C ALA A 22 -31.25 8.62 13.90
N LEU A 23 -32.23 9.00 13.07
CA LEU A 23 -32.27 8.63 11.66
C LEU A 23 -31.11 9.26 10.88
N ASN A 24 -30.86 10.55 11.07
CA ASN A 24 -29.77 11.28 10.43
C ASN A 24 -28.41 10.69 10.80
N HIS A 25 -28.18 10.41 12.08
CA HIS A 25 -26.96 9.74 12.54
C HIS A 25 -26.73 8.41 11.85
N ARG A 26 -27.78 7.57 11.76
CA ARG A 26 -27.71 6.28 11.09
C ARG A 26 -27.42 6.42 9.59
N LEU A 27 -28.07 7.39 8.93
CA LEU A 27 -27.85 7.66 7.51
C LEU A 27 -26.43 8.16 7.23
N VAL A 28 -25.92 9.11 8.03
CA VAL A 28 -24.55 9.62 7.91
C VAL A 28 -23.56 8.48 8.09
N THR A 29 -23.73 7.67 9.13
CA THR A 29 -22.90 6.49 9.41
C THR A 29 -22.87 5.53 8.22
N GLU A 30 -24.03 5.16 7.69
CA GLU A 30 -24.14 4.23 6.56
C GLU A 30 -23.49 4.80 5.29
N ILE A 31 -23.80 6.06 4.96
CA ILE A 31 -23.26 6.74 3.78
C ILE A 31 -21.74 6.86 3.86
N GLN A 32 -21.19 7.30 4.99
CA GLN A 32 -19.76 7.46 5.15
C GLN A 32 -19.02 6.12 5.14
N THR A 33 -19.59 5.09 5.77
CA THR A 33 -19.06 3.72 5.73
C THR A 33 -19.06 3.18 4.30
N GLN A 34 -20.14 3.38 3.55
CA GLN A 34 -20.23 2.97 2.15
C GLN A 34 -19.23 3.72 1.26
N LYS A 35 -19.04 5.03 1.48
CA LYS A 35 -18.02 5.83 0.79
C LYS A 35 -16.61 5.32 1.09
N ALA A 36 -16.31 4.99 2.34
CA ALA A 36 -15.02 4.41 2.75
C ALA A 36 -14.77 3.06 2.04
N ARG A 37 -15.75 2.16 2.02
CA ARG A 37 -15.66 0.87 1.29
C ARG A 37 -15.46 1.07 -0.21
N THR A 38 -16.21 2.00 -0.81
CA THR A 38 -16.11 2.30 -2.24
C THR A 38 -14.75 2.88 -2.62
N ALA A 39 -14.15 3.71 -1.76
CA ALA A 39 -12.80 4.24 -1.96
C ALA A 39 -11.72 3.14 -2.00
N LEU A 40 -11.92 2.01 -1.32
CA LEU A 40 -10.97 0.89 -1.29
C LEU A 40 -11.13 -0.11 -2.45
N ARG A 41 -12.25 -0.09 -3.18
CA ARG A 41 -12.45 -0.97 -4.35
C ARG A 41 -11.35 -0.86 -5.41
N PRO A 42 -10.94 0.34 -5.89
CA PRO A 42 -9.85 0.44 -6.86
C PRO A 42 -8.53 -0.09 -6.29
N LEU A 43 -8.27 0.13 -4.99
CA LEU A 43 -7.08 -0.39 -4.32
C LEU A 43 -7.03 -1.92 -4.34
N LYS A 44 -8.17 -2.59 -4.11
CA LYS A 44 -8.27 -4.05 -4.21
C LYS A 44 -7.92 -4.54 -5.62
N ALA A 45 -8.47 -3.90 -6.65
CA ALA A 45 -8.22 -4.28 -8.03
C ALA A 45 -6.75 -4.09 -8.41
N ILE A 46 -6.15 -2.95 -8.05
CA ILE A 46 -4.73 -2.67 -8.28
C ILE A 46 -3.85 -3.72 -7.60
N LYS A 47 -4.14 -4.11 -6.35
CA LYS A 47 -3.36 -5.14 -5.64
C LYS A 47 -3.50 -6.51 -6.26
N ILE A 48 -4.67 -6.90 -6.75
CA ILE A 48 -4.86 -8.15 -7.49
C ILE A 48 -4.03 -8.15 -8.77
N VAL A 49 -4.07 -7.07 -9.55
CA VAL A 49 -3.25 -6.93 -10.76
C VAL A 49 -1.76 -6.99 -10.40
N ALA A 50 -1.33 -6.31 -9.34
CA ALA A 50 0.06 -6.33 -8.88
C ALA A 50 0.51 -7.74 -8.44
N VAL A 51 -0.36 -8.54 -7.81
CA VAL A 51 -0.09 -9.94 -7.48
C VAL A 51 0.10 -10.78 -8.75
N ILE A 52 -0.79 -10.64 -9.73
CA ILE A 52 -0.70 -11.40 -11.00
C ILE A 52 0.60 -11.04 -11.73
N LEU A 53 0.88 -9.75 -11.88
CA LEU A 53 2.12 -9.27 -12.51
C LEU A 53 3.36 -9.73 -11.74
N GLY A 54 3.32 -9.70 -10.41
CA GLY A 54 4.40 -10.18 -9.55
C GLY A 54 4.67 -11.67 -9.74
N ILE A 55 3.63 -12.50 -9.85
CA ILE A 55 3.77 -13.94 -10.12
C ILE A 55 4.40 -14.17 -11.49
N ILE A 56 3.89 -13.50 -12.53
CA ILE A 56 4.42 -13.61 -13.90
C ILE A 56 5.90 -13.19 -13.92
N TRP A 57 6.23 -12.06 -13.30
CA TRP A 57 7.61 -11.56 -13.23
C TRP A 57 8.54 -12.51 -12.46
N SER A 58 8.09 -13.02 -11.32
CA SER A 58 8.86 -13.98 -10.52
C SER A 58 9.11 -15.29 -11.27
N LEU A 59 8.12 -15.79 -12.01
CA LEU A 59 8.27 -16.98 -12.86
C LEU A 59 9.27 -16.72 -13.99
N PHE A 60 9.15 -15.59 -14.67
CA PHE A 60 10.08 -15.19 -15.72
C PHE A 60 11.52 -15.13 -15.21
N LEU A 61 11.78 -14.46 -14.08
CA LEU A 61 13.11 -14.43 -13.47
C LEU A 61 13.60 -15.82 -13.05
N SER A 62 12.71 -16.67 -12.54
CA SER A 62 13.08 -18.04 -12.15
C SER A 62 13.54 -18.87 -13.35
N ILE A 63 12.86 -18.74 -14.50
CA ILE A 63 13.26 -19.40 -15.75
C ILE A 63 14.66 -18.92 -16.19
N LEU A 64 14.91 -17.61 -16.14
CA LEU A 64 16.22 -17.05 -16.48
C LEU A 64 17.32 -17.55 -15.54
N VAL A 65 17.04 -17.68 -14.24
CA VAL A 65 17.97 -18.22 -13.25
C VAL A 65 18.30 -19.69 -13.56
N VAL A 66 17.29 -20.52 -13.86
CA VAL A 66 17.49 -21.93 -14.22
C VAL A 66 18.33 -22.07 -15.49
N LEU A 67 18.06 -21.25 -16.52
CA LEU A 67 18.89 -21.18 -17.72
C LEU A 67 20.34 -20.78 -17.39
N ALA A 68 20.53 -19.75 -16.55
CA ALA A 68 21.84 -19.26 -16.15
C ALA A 68 22.67 -20.28 -15.34
N ILE A 69 21.99 -21.14 -14.56
CA ILE A 69 22.60 -22.27 -13.85
C ILE A 69 22.95 -23.39 -14.83
N THR A 70 22.08 -23.68 -15.79
CA THR A 70 22.24 -24.80 -16.74
C THR A 70 23.40 -24.56 -17.71
N TYR A 71 23.54 -23.34 -18.21
CA TYR A 71 24.63 -22.92 -19.11
C TYR A 71 25.81 -22.30 -18.34
N MET A 72 26.07 -22.82 -17.13
CA MET A 72 26.93 -22.21 -16.10
C MET A 72 28.20 -21.58 -16.66
N THR A 73 28.31 -20.25 -16.57
CA THR A 73 29.55 -19.52 -16.78
C THR A 73 29.95 -18.86 -15.46
N PRO A 74 31.24 -18.67 -15.15
CA PRO A 74 31.66 -18.04 -13.89
C PRO A 74 31.02 -16.66 -13.65
N TYR A 75 30.70 -15.95 -14.74
CA TYR A 75 30.12 -14.62 -14.73
C TYR A 75 28.62 -14.59 -14.44
N SER A 76 27.90 -15.73 -14.56
CA SER A 76 26.46 -15.79 -14.27
C SER A 76 26.14 -15.77 -12.77
N LEU A 77 27.14 -15.96 -11.89
CA LEU A 77 26.97 -15.94 -10.43
C LEU A 77 26.37 -14.62 -9.93
N PHE A 78 26.82 -13.48 -10.46
CA PHE A 78 26.29 -12.16 -10.09
C PHE A 78 24.83 -11.99 -10.48
N PHE A 79 24.47 -12.45 -11.68
CA PHE A 79 23.09 -12.45 -12.14
C PHE A 79 22.22 -13.37 -11.28
N ILE A 80 22.67 -14.59 -11.01
CA ILE A 80 21.94 -15.57 -10.20
C ILE A 80 21.66 -15.03 -8.79
N LEU A 81 22.68 -14.51 -8.09
CA LEU A 81 22.50 -13.97 -6.74
C LEU A 81 21.53 -12.77 -6.71
N SER A 82 21.67 -11.87 -7.68
CA SER A 82 20.84 -10.67 -7.76
C SER A 82 19.39 -11.01 -8.12
N ALA A 83 19.19 -11.87 -9.11
CA ALA A 83 17.86 -12.33 -9.51
C ALA A 83 17.17 -13.11 -8.39
N MET A 84 17.91 -13.95 -7.65
CA MET A 84 17.38 -14.65 -6.48
C MET A 84 16.94 -13.69 -5.38
N ALA A 85 17.74 -12.66 -5.06
CA ALA A 85 17.35 -11.63 -4.09
C ALA A 85 16.06 -10.90 -4.51
N VAL A 86 15.95 -10.53 -5.80
CA VAL A 86 14.76 -9.89 -6.36
C VAL A 86 13.54 -10.82 -6.29
N ILE A 87 13.70 -12.12 -6.60
CA ILE A 87 12.63 -13.12 -6.48
C ILE A 87 12.12 -13.21 -5.04
N VAL A 88 13.02 -13.33 -4.05
CA VAL A 88 12.65 -13.41 -2.63
C VAL A 88 11.86 -12.17 -2.18
N ILE A 89 12.32 -10.98 -2.58
CA ILE A 89 11.63 -9.72 -2.27
C ILE A 89 10.25 -9.67 -2.96
N THR A 90 10.16 -10.08 -4.22
CA THR A 90 8.91 -10.09 -5.00
C THR A 90 7.90 -11.07 -4.41
N VAL A 91 8.32 -12.28 -4.05
CA VAL A 91 7.47 -13.29 -3.39
C VAL A 91 6.97 -12.78 -2.04
N THR A 92 7.83 -12.13 -1.26
CA THR A 92 7.42 -11.48 0.00
C THR A 92 6.34 -10.43 -0.25
N ALA A 93 6.49 -9.62 -1.29
CA ALA A 93 5.49 -8.62 -1.68
C ALA A 93 4.16 -9.23 -2.11
N ILE A 94 4.19 -10.32 -2.88
CA ILE A 94 2.98 -11.06 -3.28
C ILE A 94 2.22 -11.55 -2.05
N VAL A 95 2.90 -12.18 -1.09
CA VAL A 95 2.26 -12.67 0.15
C VAL A 95 1.63 -11.53 0.94
N VAL A 96 2.33 -10.39 1.06
CA VAL A 96 1.79 -9.22 1.76
C VAL A 96 0.59 -8.64 1.01
N TYR A 97 0.63 -8.53 -0.31
CA TYR A 97 -0.50 -8.03 -1.10
C TYR A 97 -1.72 -8.94 -1.02
N ILE A 98 -1.55 -10.26 -1.00
CA ILE A 98 -2.66 -11.19 -0.74
C ILE A 98 -3.28 -10.93 0.64
N ARG A 99 -2.46 -10.74 1.68
CA ARG A 99 -2.95 -10.39 3.03
C ARG A 99 -3.68 -9.04 3.03
N GLN A 100 -3.18 -8.05 2.30
CA GLN A 100 -3.83 -6.74 2.16
C GLN A 100 -5.18 -6.85 1.44
N VAL A 101 -5.29 -7.67 0.40
CA VAL A 101 -6.58 -7.94 -0.28
C VAL A 101 -7.57 -8.61 0.67
N ALA A 102 -7.13 -9.60 1.45
CA ALA A 102 -7.97 -10.22 2.47
C ALA A 102 -8.42 -9.22 3.54
N LEU A 103 -7.54 -8.31 3.96
CA LEU A 103 -7.86 -7.26 4.92
C LEU A 103 -8.87 -6.24 4.36
N ILE A 104 -8.76 -5.87 3.08
CA ILE A 104 -9.74 -5.01 2.40
C ILE A 104 -11.11 -5.71 2.34
N GLN A 105 -11.14 -7.03 2.11
CA GLN A 105 -12.37 -7.80 2.09
C GLN A 105 -13.01 -7.91 3.49
N GLN A 106 -12.19 -7.98 4.54
CA GLN A 106 -12.69 -7.90 5.92
C GLN A 106 -13.27 -6.54 6.25
N ILE A 107 -12.74 -5.44 5.69
CA ILE A 107 -13.30 -4.08 5.86
C ILE A 107 -14.68 -3.96 5.19
N ASP A 108 -14.86 -4.58 4.02
CA ASP A 108 -16.14 -4.54 3.30
C ASP A 108 -17.27 -5.27 4.04
N ASN A 109 -16.91 -6.26 4.87
CA ASN A 109 -17.86 -7.10 5.62
C ASN A 109 -18.02 -6.69 7.10
N ASP A 110 -17.24 -5.73 7.59
CA ASP A 110 -17.28 -5.33 9.01
C ASP A 110 -18.39 -4.32 9.27
N SER A 111 -19.20 -4.55 10.30
CA SER A 111 -20.24 -3.62 10.76
C SER A 111 -19.72 -2.65 11.81
N ASN A 112 -18.56 -2.90 12.43
CA ASN A 112 -17.98 -2.03 13.44
C ASN A 112 -17.03 -0.99 12.82
N ILE A 113 -17.33 0.28 13.05
CA ILE A 113 -16.55 1.43 12.55
C ILE A 113 -15.15 1.44 13.15
N LEU A 114 -15.02 1.21 14.47
CA LEU A 114 -13.74 1.22 15.16
C LEU A 114 -12.81 0.10 14.66
N ASP A 115 -13.37 -1.08 14.39
CA ASP A 115 -12.60 -2.19 13.84
C ASP A 115 -12.20 -1.93 12.39
N THR A 116 -13.08 -1.28 11.62
CA THR A 116 -12.78 -0.82 10.26
C THR A 116 -11.63 0.20 10.25
N GLN A 117 -11.66 1.20 11.14
CA GLN A 117 -10.58 2.18 11.28
C GLN A 117 -9.25 1.51 11.64
N LYS A 118 -9.24 0.59 12.63
CA LYS A 118 -8.02 -0.17 13.00
C LYS A 118 -7.46 -0.97 11.84
N LYS A 119 -8.32 -1.62 11.06
CA LYS A 119 -7.92 -2.34 9.83
C LYS A 119 -7.35 -1.37 8.80
N LEU A 120 -7.96 -0.21 8.56
CA LEU A 120 -7.43 0.80 7.64
C LEU A 120 -6.03 1.29 8.04
N VAL A 121 -5.80 1.59 9.32
CA VAL A 121 -4.48 1.98 9.82
C VAL A 121 -3.46 0.85 9.60
N ARG A 122 -3.86 -0.40 9.90
CA ARG A 122 -3.01 -1.57 9.63
C ARG A 122 -2.67 -1.70 8.13
N LEU A 123 -3.63 -1.42 7.25
CA LEU A 123 -3.44 -1.44 5.80
C LEU A 123 -2.43 -0.37 5.35
N GLN A 124 -2.55 0.86 5.86
CA GLN A 124 -1.60 1.94 5.59
C GLN A 124 -0.18 1.60 6.02
N LEU A 125 -0.01 1.14 7.27
CA LEU A 125 1.30 0.74 7.80
C LEU A 125 1.90 -0.42 6.99
N SER A 126 1.08 -1.40 6.61
CA SER A 126 1.48 -2.51 5.76
C SER A 126 1.93 -2.03 4.38
N THR A 127 1.20 -1.10 3.75
CA THR A 127 1.57 -0.49 2.46
C THR A 127 2.89 0.26 2.51
N ILE A 128 3.11 1.08 3.55
CA ILE A 128 4.40 1.76 3.73
C ILE A 128 5.52 0.73 3.93
N SER A 129 5.30 -0.27 4.78
CA SER A 129 6.30 -1.29 5.07
C SER A 129 6.69 -2.11 3.85
N ILE A 130 5.74 -2.45 2.97
CA ILE A 130 6.08 -3.26 1.79
C ILE A 130 6.79 -2.44 0.71
N VAL A 131 6.41 -1.18 0.50
CA VAL A 131 7.14 -0.29 -0.42
C VAL A 131 8.59 -0.09 0.03
N ARG A 132 8.83 -0.01 1.35
CA ARG A 132 10.20 0.00 1.92
C ARG A 132 10.99 -1.23 1.51
N ILE A 133 10.42 -2.42 1.67
CA ILE A 133 11.09 -3.68 1.33
C ILE A 133 11.30 -3.80 -0.18
N LEU A 134 10.32 -3.39 -0.99
CA LEU A 134 10.46 -3.37 -2.45
C LEU A 134 11.60 -2.45 -2.91
N MET A 135 11.80 -1.30 -2.28
CA MET A 135 12.93 -0.42 -2.60
C MET A 135 14.30 -1.05 -2.31
N LEU A 136 14.40 -2.05 -1.42
CA LEU A 136 15.65 -2.82 -1.22
C LEU A 136 16.03 -3.67 -2.43
N SER A 137 15.09 -3.94 -3.35
CA SER A 137 15.40 -4.67 -4.59
C SER A 137 16.13 -3.82 -5.63
N ALA A 138 16.00 -2.49 -5.56
CA ALA A 138 16.53 -1.55 -6.56
C ALA A 138 18.04 -1.73 -6.89
N PRO A 139 18.96 -1.84 -5.90
CA PRO A 139 20.38 -2.05 -6.22
C PRO A 139 20.66 -3.38 -6.93
N PHE A 140 19.87 -4.44 -6.67
CA PHE A 140 20.05 -5.74 -7.32
C PHE A 140 19.67 -5.71 -8.80
N TYR A 141 18.81 -4.79 -9.24
CA TYR A 141 18.57 -4.62 -10.68
C TYR A 141 19.77 -4.02 -11.41
N THR A 142 20.60 -3.22 -10.73
CA THR A 142 21.78 -2.62 -11.36
C THR A 142 22.84 -3.67 -11.72
N THR A 143 22.85 -4.81 -11.03
CA THR A 143 23.83 -5.89 -11.21
C THR A 143 23.38 -6.97 -12.20
N PHE A 144 22.18 -6.86 -12.80
CA PHE A 144 21.66 -7.83 -13.78
C PHE A 144 22.48 -7.91 -15.07
N TYR A 145 23.13 -6.81 -15.45
CA TYR A 145 23.80 -6.69 -16.75
C TYR A 145 25.26 -7.19 -16.76
N PHE A 146 25.77 -7.65 -15.61
CA PHE A 146 27.11 -8.20 -15.54
C PHE A 146 27.22 -9.48 -16.37
N ASN A 147 27.93 -9.39 -17.49
CA ASN A 147 28.15 -10.48 -18.43
C ASN A 147 29.62 -10.59 -18.81
N LYS A 148 29.99 -11.74 -19.41
CA LYS A 148 31.36 -12.04 -19.85
C LYS A 148 31.96 -10.94 -20.73
N GLY A 149 31.18 -10.36 -21.65
CA GLY A 149 31.64 -9.29 -22.54
C GLY A 149 32.02 -8.00 -21.81
N MET A 150 31.35 -7.69 -20.70
CA MET A 150 31.68 -6.54 -19.85
C MET A 150 32.96 -6.78 -19.03
N PHE A 151 33.23 -8.03 -18.62
CA PHE A 151 34.48 -8.38 -17.93
C PHE A 151 35.67 -8.46 -18.88
N GLU A 152 35.48 -8.95 -20.10
CA GLU A 152 36.56 -9.13 -21.08
C GLU A 152 36.88 -7.85 -21.86
N ASN A 153 35.89 -7.00 -22.14
CA ASN A 153 36.06 -5.78 -22.95
C ASN A 153 35.76 -4.49 -22.17
N GLY A 154 35.57 -4.56 -20.86
CA GLY A 154 35.15 -3.43 -20.04
C GLY A 154 36.25 -2.40 -19.85
N THR A 155 36.08 -1.22 -20.43
CA THR A 155 36.91 -0.05 -20.15
C THR A 155 36.76 0.38 -18.67
N ILE A 156 37.84 0.84 -18.04
CA ILE A 156 37.85 1.37 -16.66
C ILE A 156 36.71 2.39 -16.41
N GLY A 157 36.41 3.23 -17.41
CA GLY A 157 35.30 4.20 -17.32
C GLY A 157 33.91 3.56 -17.13
N LEU A 158 33.65 2.41 -17.76
CA LEU A 158 32.38 1.68 -17.60
C LEU A 158 32.25 1.11 -16.19
N TRP A 159 33.35 0.60 -15.61
CA TRP A 159 33.38 0.09 -14.25
C TRP A 159 33.13 1.19 -13.20
N VAL A 160 33.76 2.36 -13.38
CA VAL A 160 33.55 3.52 -12.48
C VAL A 160 32.10 4.00 -12.56
N PHE A 161 31.54 4.11 -13.77
CA PHE A 161 30.15 4.51 -13.98
C PHE A 161 29.17 3.53 -13.31
N GLN A 162 29.39 2.24 -13.52
CA GLN A 162 28.55 1.18 -12.95
C GLN A 162 28.61 1.16 -11.42
N LEU A 163 29.80 1.23 -10.83
CA LEU A 163 29.96 1.33 -9.37
C LEU A 163 29.25 2.56 -8.81
N THR A 164 29.37 3.70 -9.49
CA THR A 164 28.70 4.95 -9.09
C THR A 164 27.18 4.79 -9.08
N ILE A 165 26.61 4.18 -10.13
CA ILE A 165 25.16 3.92 -10.20
C ILE A 165 24.73 2.95 -9.10
N THR A 166 25.39 1.81 -8.95
CA THR A 166 25.02 0.81 -7.94
C THR A 166 25.11 1.40 -6.53
N LEU A 167 26.12 2.21 -6.25
CA LEU A 167 26.29 2.87 -4.94
C LEU A 167 25.22 3.92 -4.72
N LEU A 168 24.87 4.71 -5.74
CA LEU A 168 23.78 5.68 -5.67
C LEU A 168 22.43 5.00 -5.39
N PHE A 169 22.10 3.92 -6.12
CA PHE A 169 20.86 3.17 -5.90
C PHE A 169 20.83 2.47 -4.54
N SER A 170 21.97 1.96 -4.07
CA SER A 170 22.10 1.37 -2.73
C SER A 170 21.89 2.42 -1.64
N ALA A 171 22.53 3.59 -1.75
CA ALA A 171 22.38 4.69 -0.82
C ALA A 171 20.94 5.22 -0.80
N LEU A 172 20.33 5.39 -1.97
CA LEU A 172 18.95 5.84 -2.11
C LEU A 172 17.97 4.83 -1.52
N SER A 173 18.20 3.54 -1.75
CA SER A 173 17.40 2.45 -1.18
C SER A 173 17.45 2.42 0.35
N ILE A 174 18.66 2.53 0.94
CA ILE A 174 18.86 2.58 2.39
C ILE A 174 18.23 3.83 2.99
N TRP A 175 18.48 4.99 2.38
CA TRP A 175 17.89 6.26 2.80
C TRP A 175 16.36 6.17 2.80
N PHE A 176 15.78 5.66 1.72
CA PHE A 176 14.34 5.48 1.60
C PHE A 176 13.81 4.50 2.64
N TYR A 177 14.46 3.37 2.86
CA TYR A 177 14.05 2.39 3.87
C TYR A 177 14.00 2.99 5.28
N GLN A 178 14.93 3.88 5.63
CA GLN A 178 14.96 4.53 6.94
C GLN A 178 13.93 5.65 7.06
N HIS A 179 13.73 6.43 6.00
CA HIS A 179 12.90 7.64 6.00
C HIS A 179 11.44 7.42 5.61
N ALA A 180 11.09 6.31 4.97
CA ALA A 180 9.70 5.98 4.64
C ALA A 180 8.93 5.52 5.88
N ARG A 181 8.59 6.50 6.74
CA ARG A 181 7.75 6.36 7.93
C ARG A 181 6.50 7.21 7.77
N ILE A 182 5.42 6.85 8.47
CA ILE A 182 4.17 7.61 8.44
C ILE A 182 4.36 9.05 8.96
N GLU A 183 5.32 9.27 9.85
CA GLU A 183 5.75 10.59 10.35
C GLU A 183 6.22 11.54 9.22
N ASN A 184 6.70 10.98 8.11
CA ASN A 184 7.18 11.74 6.96
C ASN A 184 6.11 11.89 5.86
N ALA A 185 4.86 11.50 6.11
CA ALA A 185 3.78 11.52 5.12
C ALA A 185 3.50 12.91 4.54
N ASP A 186 3.79 13.98 5.28
CA ASP A 186 3.57 15.35 4.83
C ASP A 186 4.61 15.86 3.84
N LYS A 187 5.76 15.18 3.73
CA LYS A 187 6.87 15.62 2.86
C LYS A 187 6.53 15.42 1.38
N ARG A 188 7.00 16.34 0.53
CA ARG A 188 6.75 16.32 -0.93
C ARG A 188 7.21 15.02 -1.60
N TRP A 189 8.39 14.51 -1.25
CA TRP A 189 8.92 13.26 -1.80
C TRP A 189 8.04 12.05 -1.44
N PHE A 190 7.46 12.03 -0.24
CA PHE A 190 6.55 10.97 0.20
C PHE A 190 5.27 11.02 -0.63
N LYS A 191 4.71 12.21 -0.84
CA LYS A 191 3.53 12.41 -1.68
C LYS A 191 3.77 12.05 -3.15
N ILE A 192 4.99 12.21 -3.68
CA ILE A 192 5.31 11.79 -5.05
C ILE A 192 5.33 10.26 -5.16
N ILE A 193 5.92 9.57 -4.18
CA ILE A 193 6.10 8.11 -4.22
C ILE A 193 4.81 7.38 -3.80
N PHE A 194 4.16 7.85 -2.74
CA PHE A 194 2.97 7.24 -2.18
C PHE A 194 1.68 7.86 -2.70
N GLY A 195 1.66 9.12 -3.15
CA GLY A 195 0.45 9.81 -3.65
C GLY A 195 -0.12 9.27 -4.97
N SER A 196 0.26 8.05 -5.34
CA SER A 196 -0.50 7.21 -6.25
C SER A 196 -1.91 6.92 -5.70
N SER A 197 -2.73 6.26 -6.53
CA SER A 197 -4.09 5.83 -6.21
C SER A 197 -4.21 5.09 -4.87
N GLU A 198 -3.15 4.42 -4.40
CA GLU A 198 -3.20 3.64 -3.15
C GLU A 198 -3.28 4.51 -1.88
N TRP A 199 -2.37 5.48 -1.71
CA TRP A 199 -2.35 6.31 -0.51
C TRP A 199 -3.59 7.19 -0.43
N THR A 200 -3.98 7.77 -1.57
CA THR A 200 -5.15 8.64 -1.67
C THR A 200 -6.45 7.90 -1.34
N ALA A 201 -6.61 6.65 -1.78
CA ALA A 201 -7.74 5.80 -1.41
C ALA A 201 -7.79 5.53 0.10
N LEU A 202 -6.64 5.24 0.72
CA LEU A 202 -6.54 4.95 2.15
C LEU A 202 -6.80 6.18 3.02
N THR A 203 -6.22 7.33 2.69
CA THR A 203 -6.45 8.57 3.44
C THR A 203 -7.90 9.03 3.31
N LYS A 204 -8.50 8.88 2.11
CA LYS A 204 -9.90 9.23 1.87
C LYS A 204 -10.86 8.32 2.65
N ALA A 205 -10.58 7.01 2.68
CA ALA A 205 -11.37 6.07 3.47
C ALA A 205 -11.30 6.38 4.98
N GLN A 206 -10.11 6.73 5.48
CA GLN A 206 -9.95 7.12 6.89
C GLN A 206 -10.66 8.43 7.22
N HIS A 207 -10.59 9.43 6.33
CA HIS A 207 -11.29 10.70 6.50
C HIS A 207 -12.81 10.52 6.62
N PHE A 208 -13.42 9.67 5.77
CA PHE A 208 -14.86 9.40 5.85
C PHE A 208 -15.27 8.77 7.18
N LEU A 209 -14.44 7.89 7.77
CA LEU A 209 -14.74 7.30 9.08
C LEU A 209 -14.51 8.29 10.24
N GLN A 210 -13.57 9.22 10.11
CA GLN A 210 -13.36 10.28 11.09
C GLN A 210 -14.51 11.30 11.10
N GLU A 211 -15.16 11.52 9.95
CA GLU A 211 -16.35 12.37 9.85
C GLU A 211 -17.53 11.84 10.68
N ILE A 212 -17.62 10.51 10.86
CA ILE A 212 -18.63 9.89 11.74
C ILE A 212 -18.35 10.23 13.20
N GLU A 213 -17.09 10.13 13.65
CA GLU A 213 -16.69 10.51 15.02
C GLU A 213 -16.88 12.01 15.30
N ALA A 214 -16.70 12.86 14.30
CA ALA A 214 -16.94 14.29 14.43
C ALA A 214 -18.45 14.56 14.63
N TYR A 215 -19.30 13.87 13.89
CA TYR A 215 -20.75 13.98 14.02
C TYR A 215 -21.30 13.40 15.33
N GLU A 216 -20.63 12.41 15.93
CA GLU A 216 -20.97 11.89 17.27
C GLU A 216 -20.61 12.86 18.42
N LYS A 217 -19.71 13.82 18.19
CA LYS A 217 -19.24 14.79 19.20
C LYS A 217 -19.97 16.13 19.16
N GLU A 218 -20.76 16.39 18.11
CA GLU A 218 -21.66 17.56 17.98
C GLU A 218 -23.03 17.27 18.59
#